data_AF-A0ABD3C4J8-F1
#
_entry.id   AF-A0ABD3C4J8-F1
#
_cell.length_a   1.000
_cell.length_b   1.000
_cell.length_c   1.000
_cell.angle_alpha   90.00
_cell.angle_beta   90.00
_cell.angle_gamma   90.00
#
_symmetry.space_group_name_H-M   'P 1'
#
loop_
_entity.id
_entity.type
_entity.pdbx_description
1 polymer ?
#
loop_
_entity_poly.entity_id
_entity_poly.type
_entity_poly.pdbx_seq_one_letter_code
_entity_poly.pdbx_strand_id
1 'polypeptide(L)'
;MANPSHFPAIGELFAGDVPNRHRVNDGVANLDYGEAIVRHHRSGVVTIPGINQQLTNIQQTLVKMNNQLDRIGTHLATKNARAALAAAKDFNSKITARTRDVVDYLRIPKLVAGHPIVEPPHIPNINMQPAYLIGDLPPENLVPRNDAAFTALKSQRQNLTKLRTRVRRIQWFYNDPLLEPALNDNPSRDDCRVFLDTLLKYIKS
;
A
#
# COMPACT_ATOMS: atom_id res chain seq x y z
N MET A 1 -27.80 22.60 19.29
CA MET A 1 -28.14 22.99 17.90
C MET A 1 -27.41 24.28 17.57
N ALA A 2 -26.45 24.23 16.65
CA ALA A 2 -25.99 25.35 15.83
C ALA A 2 -25.11 24.75 14.70
N ASN A 3 -25.45 25.10 13.46
CA ASN A 3 -24.69 24.88 12.24
C ASN A 3 -24.16 26.27 11.76
N PRO A 4 -23.47 26.41 10.61
CA PRO A 4 -22.03 26.62 10.47
C PRO A 4 -21.67 27.99 9.84
N SER A 5 -20.40 28.43 9.90
CA SER A 5 -19.83 29.27 8.83
C SER A 5 -18.35 29.63 9.03
N HIS A 6 -17.62 29.53 7.90
CA HIS A 6 -16.46 30.33 7.46
C HIS A 6 -15.03 29.97 7.91
N PHE A 7 -14.28 29.45 6.94
CA PHE A 7 -12.81 29.52 6.83
C PHE A 7 -12.35 30.96 6.53
N PRO A 8 -11.06 31.28 6.79
CA PRO A 8 -10.17 31.47 5.64
C PRO A 8 -8.81 30.77 5.77
N ALA A 9 -8.18 30.60 4.61
CA ALA A 9 -6.91 29.92 4.38
C ALA A 9 -5.70 30.66 4.95
N ILE A 10 -4.72 29.90 5.43
CA ILE A 10 -3.42 30.40 5.91
C ILE A 10 -2.56 30.74 4.69
N GLY A 11 -2.45 32.03 4.41
CA GLY A 11 -1.61 32.60 3.37
C GLY A 11 -1.18 34.01 3.72
N GLU A 12 -0.82 34.28 4.98
CA GLU A 12 -0.29 35.57 5.43
C GLU A 12 0.62 35.33 6.64
N LEU A 13 1.91 35.18 6.40
CA LEU A 13 2.90 35.11 7.48
C LEU A 13 4.29 35.53 7.01
N PHE A 14 4.41 36.62 6.26
CA PHE A 14 5.67 37.35 6.11
C PHE A 14 5.41 38.84 5.84
N ALA A 15 5.34 39.63 6.91
CA ALA A 15 5.48 41.09 6.87
C ALA A 15 6.11 41.59 8.19
N GLY A 16 7.20 42.37 8.07
CA GLY A 16 7.99 42.99 9.15
C GLY A 16 9.19 42.11 9.56
N ASP A 17 10.45 42.55 9.59
CA ASP A 17 11.06 43.87 9.66
C ASP A 17 12.46 43.85 9.02
N VAL A 18 12.86 44.93 8.33
CA VAL A 18 14.29 45.22 8.05
C VAL A 18 14.56 46.68 8.41
N PRO A 19 15.46 46.99 9.37
CA PRO A 19 15.79 48.36 9.72
C PRO A 19 16.86 48.98 8.81
N ASN A 20 16.90 50.30 8.93
CA ASN A 20 17.40 51.32 8.02
C ASN A 20 18.93 51.47 7.98
N ARG A 21 19.45 51.74 6.78
CA ARG A 21 20.62 52.59 6.40
C ARG A 21 21.89 52.55 7.25
N HIS A 22 23.01 52.17 6.61
CA HIS A 22 24.25 52.96 6.62
C HIS A 22 24.82 53.06 5.20
N ARG A 23 25.16 54.30 4.84
CA ARG A 23 25.63 54.77 3.53
C ARG A 23 27.15 54.87 3.60
N VAL A 24 27.87 54.16 2.74
CA VAL A 24 29.24 54.50 2.37
C VAL A 24 29.35 54.34 0.86
N ASN A 25 29.57 55.47 0.17
CA ASN A 25 29.94 55.53 -1.23
C ASN A 25 31.33 54.92 -1.40
N ASP A 26 31.56 54.17 -2.47
CA ASP A 26 32.75 54.30 -3.31
C ASP A 26 32.54 53.59 -4.66
N GLY A 27 32.64 54.36 -5.74
CA GLY A 27 33.37 53.96 -6.95
C GLY A 27 32.83 52.88 -7.91
N VAL A 28 32.19 53.36 -8.99
CA VAL A 28 32.38 52.95 -10.41
C VAL A 28 31.58 51.75 -10.98
N ALA A 29 31.00 52.04 -12.16
CA ALA A 29 30.37 51.16 -13.17
C ALA A 29 28.90 50.73 -12.96
N ASN A 30 27.96 51.68 -13.08
CA ASN A 30 26.59 51.34 -13.52
C ASN A 30 26.56 51.31 -15.05
N LEU A 31 26.40 50.09 -15.57
CA LEU A 31 26.07 49.82 -16.96
C LEU A 31 24.65 50.33 -17.26
N ASP A 32 24.60 51.07 -18.35
CA ASP A 32 23.48 51.72 -18.99
C ASP A 32 22.33 50.72 -19.25
N TYR A 33 21.20 50.91 -18.56
CA TYR A 33 19.91 50.29 -18.87
C TYR A 33 18.87 51.40 -19.06
N GLY A 34 19.16 52.30 -19.99
CA GLY A 34 18.19 53.25 -20.54
C GLY A 34 17.89 52.90 -21.98
N GLU A 35 16.59 52.79 -22.29
CA GLU A 35 16.01 52.84 -23.64
C GLU A 35 15.96 51.54 -24.46
N ALA A 36 14.85 50.83 -24.30
CA ALA A 36 14.03 50.44 -25.45
C ALA A 36 12.55 50.40 -25.03
N ILE A 37 11.93 51.58 -24.88
CA ILE A 37 10.47 51.70 -24.93
C ILE A 37 10.11 51.93 -26.40
N VAL A 38 9.68 50.88 -27.09
CA VAL A 38 8.84 51.03 -28.28
C VAL A 38 7.47 50.46 -27.97
N ARG A 39 6.51 51.38 -27.82
CA ARG A 39 5.09 51.11 -27.64
C ARG A 39 4.51 50.52 -28.92
N HIS A 40 3.94 49.32 -28.86
CA HIS A 40 2.80 48.95 -29.69
C HIS A 40 1.72 48.27 -28.84
N HIS A 41 0.51 48.82 -28.94
CA HIS A 41 -0.70 48.32 -28.31
C HIS A 41 -1.15 47.01 -28.97
N ARG A 42 -1.23 45.93 -28.18
CA ARG A 42 -2.31 44.92 -28.17
C ARG A 42 -2.03 43.95 -27.02
N SER A 43 -3.07 43.72 -26.21
CA SER A 43 -3.07 42.85 -25.03
C SER A 43 -2.49 41.47 -25.35
N GLY A 44 -1.25 41.26 -24.96
CA GLY A 44 -0.59 39.97 -24.95
C GLY A 44 0.09 39.85 -23.60
N VAL A 45 -0.42 38.94 -22.76
CA VAL A 45 0.34 38.48 -21.60
C VAL A 45 1.70 38.04 -22.13
N VAL A 46 2.75 38.75 -21.75
CA VAL A 46 4.12 38.34 -22.05
C VAL A 46 4.36 37.06 -21.23
N THR A 47 4.06 35.92 -21.83
CA THR A 47 4.55 34.64 -21.32
C THR A 47 6.06 34.69 -21.49
N ILE A 48 6.80 34.87 -20.39
CA ILE A 48 8.25 34.72 -20.38
C ILE A 48 8.51 33.24 -20.70
N PRO A 49 9.01 32.89 -21.91
CA PRO A 49 9.07 31.49 -22.36
C PRO A 49 9.89 30.60 -21.41
N GLY A 50 10.89 31.20 -20.74
CA GLY A 50 11.69 30.52 -19.73
C GLY A 50 10.93 30.12 -18.47
N ILE A 51 9.95 30.90 -18.01
CA ILE A 51 9.19 30.60 -16.79
C ILE A 51 8.24 29.42 -17.01
N ASN A 52 7.53 29.38 -18.15
CA ASN A 52 6.63 28.27 -18.47
C ASN A 52 7.39 26.95 -18.66
N GLN A 53 8.60 27.01 -19.24
CA GLN A 53 9.48 25.86 -19.37
C GLN A 53 10.01 25.40 -18.00
N GLN A 54 10.41 26.32 -17.13
CA GLN A 54 10.82 26.02 -15.75
C GLN A 54 9.69 25.38 -14.94
N LEU A 55 8.46 25.91 -15.01
CA LEU A 55 7.29 25.34 -14.34
C LEU A 55 7.00 23.92 -14.81
N THR A 56 7.09 23.67 -16.12
CA THR A 56 6.89 22.34 -16.70
C THR A 56 7.96 21.35 -16.19
N ASN A 57 9.22 21.79 -16.15
CA ASN A 57 10.32 20.96 -15.63
C ASN A 57 10.14 20.64 -14.14
N ILE A 58 9.68 21.60 -13.34
CA ILE A 58 9.38 21.39 -11.92
C ILE A 58 8.24 20.39 -11.77
N GLN A 59 7.14 20.55 -12.51
CA GLN A 59 6.01 19.62 -12.49
C GLN A 59 6.43 18.19 -12.85
N GLN A 60 7.22 18.03 -13.91
CA GLN A 60 7.74 16.71 -14.30
C GLN A 60 8.66 16.11 -13.22
N THR A 61 9.47 16.95 -12.57
CA THR A 61 10.35 16.51 -11.48
C THR A 61 9.54 16.06 -10.27
N LEU A 62 8.49 16.81 -9.89
CA LEU A 62 7.58 16.43 -8.81
C LEU A 62 6.88 15.09 -9.08
N VAL A 63 6.38 14.87 -10.29
CA VAL A 63 5.79 13.58 -10.68
C VAL A 63 6.81 12.44 -10.58
N LYS A 64 8.04 12.67 -11.03
CA LYS A 64 9.12 11.68 -10.90
C LYS A 64 9.46 11.38 -9.44
N MET A 65 9.56 12.41 -8.60
CA MET A 65 9.83 12.25 -7.17
C MET A 65 8.71 11.50 -6.44
N ASN A 66 7.46 11.82 -6.74
CA ASN A 66 6.30 11.11 -6.17
C ASN A 66 6.32 9.62 -6.57
N ASN A 67 6.56 9.33 -7.85
CA ASN A 67 6.69 7.94 -8.31
C ASN A 67 7.86 7.20 -7.65
N GLN A 68 8.96 7.89 -7.36
CA GLN A 68 10.10 7.31 -6.65
C GLN A 68 9.78 7.03 -5.18
N LEU A 69 9.09 7.95 -4.49
CA LEU A 69 8.63 7.76 -3.12
C LEU A 69 7.68 6.56 -3.01
N ASP A 70 6.73 6.42 -3.93
CA ASP A 70 5.80 5.29 -3.97
C ASP A 70 6.53 3.95 -4.17
N ARG A 71 7.55 3.92 -5.04
CA ARG A 71 8.39 2.74 -5.26
C ARG A 71 9.19 2.37 -4.02
N ILE A 72 9.78 3.36 -3.33
CA ILE A 72 10.54 3.14 -2.10
C ILE A 72 9.61 2.63 -0.99
N GLY A 73 8.43 3.25 -0.84
CA GLY A 73 7.41 2.83 0.13
C GLY A 73 7.00 1.38 -0.09
N THR A 74 6.73 1.00 -1.35
CA THR A 74 6.40 -0.38 -1.71
C THR A 74 7.54 -1.35 -1.40
N HIS A 75 8.78 -1.00 -1.77
CA HIS A 75 9.95 -1.85 -1.52
C HIS A 75 10.21 -2.08 -0.03
N LEU A 76 10.07 -1.03 0.78
CA LEU A 76 10.21 -1.12 2.22
C LEU A 76 9.09 -1.99 2.84
N ALA A 77 7.84 -1.80 2.41
CA ALA A 77 6.72 -2.63 2.83
C ALA A 77 6.96 -4.11 2.50
N THR A 78 7.42 -4.42 1.28
CA THR A 78 7.78 -5.80 0.89
C THR A 78 8.91 -6.37 1.72
N LYS A 79 9.98 -5.60 2.00
CA LYS A 79 11.08 -6.06 2.86
C LYS A 79 10.62 -6.38 4.27
N ASN A 80 9.84 -5.48 4.88
CA ASN A 80 9.31 -5.67 6.23
C ASN A 80 8.37 -6.88 6.28
N ALA A 81 7.49 -7.02 5.28
CA ALA A 81 6.59 -8.17 5.18
C ALA A 81 7.35 -9.50 5.02
N ARG A 82 8.44 -9.53 4.24
CA ARG A 82 9.31 -10.72 4.11
C ARG A 82 10.06 -11.05 5.41
N ALA A 83 10.53 -10.06 6.14
CA ALA A 83 11.16 -10.28 7.45
C ALA A 83 10.15 -10.84 8.47
N ALA A 84 8.95 -10.27 8.52
CA ALA A 84 7.86 -10.75 9.36
C ALA A 84 7.40 -12.16 8.97
N LEU A 85 7.30 -12.45 7.66
CA LEU A 85 7.05 -13.79 7.14
C LEU A 85 8.10 -14.79 7.63
N ALA A 86 9.39 -14.47 7.48
CA ALA A 86 10.48 -15.36 7.87
C ALA A 86 10.44 -15.65 9.38
N ALA A 87 10.20 -14.63 10.21
CA ALA A 87 10.03 -14.80 11.65
C ALA A 87 8.81 -15.67 12.00
N ALA A 88 7.68 -15.45 11.35
CA ALA A 88 6.47 -16.25 11.55
C ALA A 88 6.68 -17.72 11.16
N LYS A 89 7.32 -17.98 10.02
CA LYS A 89 7.68 -19.33 9.56
C LYS A 89 8.64 -20.03 10.49
N ASP A 90 9.71 -19.34 10.93
CA ASP A 90 10.67 -19.89 11.88
C ASP A 90 9.98 -20.32 13.18
N PHE A 91 9.11 -19.46 13.74
CA PHE A 91 8.30 -19.81 14.91
C PHE A 91 7.38 -21.02 14.62
N ASN A 92 6.61 -20.98 13.54
CA ASN A 92 5.65 -22.04 13.20
C ASN A 92 6.34 -23.39 12.95
N SER A 93 7.54 -23.38 12.37
CA SER A 93 8.36 -24.58 12.12
C SER A 93 8.83 -25.26 13.40
N LYS A 94 9.05 -24.48 14.47
CA LYS A 94 9.51 -24.95 15.78
C LYS A 94 8.39 -25.57 16.62
N ILE A 95 7.13 -25.49 16.19
CA ILE A 95 6.02 -26.12 16.90
C ILE A 95 6.15 -27.65 16.83
N THR A 96 6.34 -28.23 18.01
CA THR A 96 6.60 -29.66 18.20
C THR A 96 5.36 -30.52 17.95
N ALA A 97 5.57 -31.79 17.63
CA ALA A 97 4.47 -32.76 17.49
C ALA A 97 3.52 -32.79 18.70
N ARG A 98 4.02 -32.53 19.92
CA ARG A 98 3.21 -32.54 21.15
C ARG A 98 2.28 -31.35 21.31
N THR A 99 2.55 -30.24 20.61
CA THR A 99 1.86 -28.95 20.83
C THR A 99 1.13 -28.43 19.59
N ARG A 100 1.27 -29.10 18.43
CA ARG A 100 0.72 -28.70 17.13
C ARG A 100 -0.78 -28.46 17.08
N ASP A 101 -1.53 -29.14 17.93
CA ASP A 101 -3.00 -29.06 17.97
C ASP A 101 -3.54 -27.96 18.89
N VAL A 102 -2.70 -27.45 19.80
CA VAL A 102 -3.12 -26.52 20.86
C VAL A 102 -2.42 -25.18 20.82
N VAL A 103 -1.25 -25.08 20.17
CA VAL A 103 -0.52 -23.82 19.97
C VAL A 103 -0.93 -23.21 18.63
N ASP A 104 -1.30 -21.93 18.68
CA ASP A 104 -1.65 -21.17 17.50
C ASP A 104 -0.40 -20.76 16.70
N TYR A 105 -0.50 -20.89 15.37
CA TYR A 105 0.47 -20.36 14.42
C TYR A 105 0.48 -18.84 14.45
N LEU A 106 1.66 -18.27 14.26
CA LEU A 106 1.77 -16.88 13.88
C LEU A 106 1.19 -16.69 12.48
N ARG A 107 0.33 -15.66 12.36
CA ARG A 107 -0.27 -15.24 11.09
C ARG A 107 0.82 -14.73 10.15
N ILE A 108 0.69 -15.09 8.89
CA ILE A 108 1.62 -14.67 7.84
C ILE A 108 1.10 -13.42 7.13
N PRO A 109 1.93 -12.38 6.93
CA PRO A 109 1.54 -11.20 6.17
C PRO A 109 1.37 -11.48 4.67
N LYS A 110 0.56 -10.66 4.01
CA LYS A 110 0.43 -10.61 2.55
C LYS A 110 1.73 -10.09 1.92
N LEU A 111 2.22 -10.78 0.88
CA LEU A 111 3.44 -10.42 0.17
C LEU A 111 3.20 -9.91 -1.25
N VAL A 112 2.11 -10.34 -1.88
CA VAL A 112 1.76 -9.98 -3.25
C VAL A 112 0.66 -8.92 -3.23
N ALA A 113 0.88 -7.82 -3.93
CA ALA A 113 -0.10 -6.74 -4.05
C ALA A 113 -1.34 -7.20 -4.85
N GLY A 114 -2.47 -6.56 -4.56
CA GLY A 114 -3.71 -6.79 -5.30
C GLY A 114 -4.36 -8.14 -5.01
N HIS A 115 -5.43 -8.41 -5.76
CA HIS A 115 -6.30 -9.57 -5.59
C HIS A 115 -6.67 -10.17 -6.95
N PRO A 116 -6.91 -11.48 -7.05
CA PRO A 116 -7.17 -12.15 -8.33
C PRO A 116 -8.53 -11.77 -8.95
N ILE A 117 -9.49 -11.33 -8.13
CA ILE A 117 -10.81 -10.81 -8.55
C ILE A 117 -11.19 -9.61 -7.68
N VAL A 118 -12.11 -8.75 -8.17
CA VAL A 118 -12.45 -7.47 -7.52
C VAL A 118 -13.07 -7.65 -6.14
N GLU A 119 -14.03 -8.55 -6.00
CA GLU A 119 -14.71 -8.78 -4.72
C GLU A 119 -14.28 -10.10 -4.07
N PRO A 120 -14.03 -10.12 -2.75
CA PRO A 120 -13.79 -11.37 -2.05
C PRO A 120 -15.09 -12.21 -2.04
N PRO A 121 -15.03 -13.55 -2.23
CA PRO A 121 -16.18 -14.43 -2.03
C PRO A 121 -16.88 -14.16 -0.69
N HIS A 122 -18.18 -14.39 -0.46
CA HIS A 122 -18.80 -14.10 0.85
C HIS A 122 -18.73 -15.26 1.86
N ILE A 123 -18.13 -15.07 3.05
CA ILE A 123 -18.16 -15.99 4.21
C ILE A 123 -18.86 -15.28 5.38
N PRO A 124 -19.86 -15.92 6.01
CA PRO A 124 -20.47 -15.40 7.22
C PRO A 124 -19.44 -15.17 8.33
N ASN A 125 -19.58 -14.07 9.07
CA ASN A 125 -18.79 -13.76 10.28
C ASN A 125 -17.29 -13.51 10.06
N ILE A 126 -16.86 -13.26 8.82
CA ILE A 126 -15.49 -12.79 8.53
C ILE A 126 -15.61 -11.48 7.75
N ASN A 127 -15.27 -10.37 8.40
CA ASN A 127 -15.25 -9.07 7.78
C ASN A 127 -13.96 -8.90 6.96
N MET A 128 -14.11 -8.85 5.63
CA MET A 128 -13.00 -8.61 4.71
C MET A 128 -12.95 -7.12 4.39
N GLN A 129 -11.76 -6.54 4.41
CA GLN A 129 -11.56 -5.21 3.85
C GLN A 129 -11.63 -5.27 2.32
N PRO A 130 -12.06 -4.19 1.65
CA PRO A 130 -12.09 -4.12 0.19
C PRO A 130 -10.72 -4.32 -0.46
N ALA A 131 -9.65 -3.96 0.25
CA ALA A 131 -8.28 -4.10 -0.21
C ALA A 131 -7.34 -4.44 0.96
N TYR A 132 -6.31 -5.22 0.67
CA TYR A 132 -5.19 -5.49 1.58
C TYR A 132 -3.86 -5.11 0.93
N LEU A 133 -3.05 -4.37 1.67
CA LEU A 133 -1.71 -3.96 1.29
C LEU A 133 -0.68 -5.05 1.60
N ILE A 134 0.50 -4.92 1.01
CA ILE A 134 1.65 -5.75 1.39
C ILE A 134 1.98 -5.47 2.87
N GLY A 135 2.15 -6.55 3.65
CA GLY A 135 2.38 -6.49 5.09
C GLY A 135 1.12 -6.70 5.93
N ASP A 136 -0.07 -6.56 5.34
CA ASP A 136 -1.31 -6.79 6.08
C ASP A 136 -1.44 -8.24 6.50
N LEU A 137 -2.01 -8.45 7.69
CA LEU A 137 -2.27 -9.79 8.21
C LEU A 137 -3.69 -10.24 7.83
N PRO A 138 -3.92 -11.55 7.57
CA PRO A 138 -5.24 -12.07 7.21
C PRO A 138 -6.25 -11.80 8.32
N PRO A 139 -7.52 -11.49 8.03
CA PRO A 139 -8.56 -11.35 9.05
C PRO A 139 -8.57 -12.50 10.06
N GLU A 140 -8.98 -12.17 11.27
CA GLU A 140 -9.14 -13.18 12.31
C GLU A 140 -10.08 -14.29 11.81
N ASN A 141 -9.74 -15.52 12.15
CA ASN A 141 -10.49 -16.70 11.74
C ASN A 141 -10.59 -16.93 10.23
N LEU A 142 -9.82 -16.25 9.36
CA LEU A 142 -9.74 -16.61 7.93
C LEU A 142 -8.89 -17.87 7.71
N VAL A 143 -7.67 -17.86 8.25
CA VAL A 143 -6.73 -18.99 8.18
C VAL A 143 -6.90 -19.86 9.42
N PRO A 144 -6.92 -21.20 9.31
CA PRO A 144 -6.94 -22.07 10.49
C PRO A 144 -5.71 -21.83 11.37
N ARG A 145 -5.93 -21.72 12.68
CA ARG A 145 -4.90 -21.29 13.63
C ARG A 145 -3.87 -22.36 13.98
N ASN A 146 -4.17 -23.64 13.81
CA ASN A 146 -3.30 -24.76 14.22
C ASN A 146 -3.65 -26.05 13.46
N ASP A 147 -2.88 -27.13 13.66
CA ASP A 147 -3.06 -28.40 12.92
C ASP A 147 -4.45 -29.02 13.16
N ALA A 148 -4.99 -28.92 14.38
CA ALA A 148 -6.34 -29.36 14.71
C ALA A 148 -7.41 -28.59 13.94
N ALA A 149 -7.28 -27.26 13.80
CA ALA A 149 -8.20 -26.44 13.02
C ALA A 149 -8.11 -26.75 11.51
N PHE A 150 -6.91 -27.00 10.99
CA PHE A 150 -6.72 -27.48 9.61
C PHE A 150 -7.41 -28.83 9.40
N THR A 151 -7.23 -29.76 10.33
CA THR A 151 -7.83 -31.10 10.28
C THR A 151 -9.35 -31.03 10.37
N ALA A 152 -9.89 -30.21 11.28
CA ALA A 152 -11.32 -29.96 11.40
C ALA A 152 -11.92 -29.39 10.12
N LEU A 153 -11.24 -28.41 9.49
CA LEU A 153 -11.71 -27.82 8.24
C LEU A 153 -11.68 -28.84 7.08
N LYS A 154 -10.62 -29.66 6.98
CA LYS A 154 -10.50 -30.73 5.96
C LYS A 154 -11.51 -31.87 6.15
N SER A 155 -11.95 -32.11 7.40
CA SER A 155 -12.85 -33.20 7.77
C SER A 155 -14.33 -32.83 7.77
N GLN A 156 -14.70 -31.56 7.53
CA GLN A 156 -16.09 -31.09 7.40
C GLN A 156 -16.83 -31.80 6.24
N ARG A 157 -17.32 -33.01 6.50
CA ARG A 157 -17.95 -33.89 5.50
C ARG A 157 -19.23 -33.32 4.91
N GLN A 158 -19.94 -32.44 5.62
CA GLN A 158 -21.28 -32.00 5.24
C GLN A 158 -21.38 -30.59 4.62
N ASN A 159 -20.30 -29.81 4.53
CA ASN A 159 -20.41 -28.43 4.00
C ASN A 159 -19.29 -28.04 3.04
N LEU A 160 -19.32 -28.62 1.84
CA LEU A 160 -18.36 -28.29 0.77
C LEU A 160 -18.45 -26.82 0.36
N THR A 161 -19.64 -26.20 0.38
CA THR A 161 -19.81 -24.78 0.08
C THR A 161 -19.00 -23.91 1.04
N LYS A 162 -19.09 -24.13 2.36
CA LYS A 162 -18.29 -23.38 3.34
C LYS A 162 -16.79 -23.61 3.14
N LEU A 163 -16.37 -24.84 2.86
CA LEU A 163 -14.97 -25.15 2.58
C LEU A 163 -14.47 -24.39 1.35
N ARG A 164 -15.18 -24.47 0.21
CA ARG A 164 -14.87 -23.77 -1.05
C ARG A 164 -14.73 -22.28 -0.83
N THR A 165 -15.74 -21.67 -0.22
CA THR A 165 -15.74 -20.22 0.02
C THR A 165 -14.55 -19.82 0.90
N ARG A 166 -14.20 -20.63 1.91
CA ARG A 166 -13.05 -20.37 2.77
C ARG A 166 -11.71 -20.46 2.05
N VAL A 167 -11.47 -21.53 1.30
CA VAL A 167 -10.20 -21.67 0.57
C VAL A 167 -10.06 -20.61 -0.53
N ARG A 168 -11.15 -20.29 -1.24
CA ARG A 168 -11.16 -19.23 -2.26
C ARG A 168 -10.88 -17.85 -1.65
N ARG A 169 -11.41 -17.56 -0.45
CA ARG A 169 -11.05 -16.31 0.26
C ARG A 169 -9.59 -16.28 0.69
N ILE A 170 -9.04 -17.40 1.14
CA ILE A 170 -7.62 -17.46 1.53
C ILE A 170 -6.74 -17.20 0.29
N GLN A 171 -7.05 -17.84 -0.85
CA GLN A 171 -6.38 -17.57 -2.12
C GLN A 171 -6.53 -16.11 -2.55
N TRP A 172 -7.72 -15.54 -2.43
CA TRP A 172 -7.99 -14.14 -2.74
C TRP A 172 -7.16 -13.18 -1.87
N PHE A 173 -7.06 -13.47 -0.57
CA PHE A 173 -6.28 -12.67 0.37
C PHE A 173 -4.79 -12.71 0.03
N TYR A 174 -4.20 -13.91 -0.12
CA TYR A 174 -2.76 -14.01 -0.33
C TYR A 174 -2.34 -13.64 -1.75
N ASN A 175 -3.09 -14.09 -2.77
CA ASN A 175 -2.77 -13.93 -4.19
C ASN A 175 -1.32 -14.32 -4.50
N ASP A 176 -0.82 -15.39 -3.87
CA ASP A 176 0.58 -15.76 -3.91
C ASP A 176 0.81 -16.97 -4.83
N PRO A 177 1.69 -16.88 -5.85
CA PRO A 177 2.04 -18.00 -6.73
C PRO A 177 2.68 -19.20 -6.03
N LEU A 178 3.07 -19.08 -4.75
CA LEU A 178 3.55 -20.21 -3.96
C LEU A 178 2.40 -21.06 -3.39
N LEU A 179 1.16 -20.57 -3.45
CA LEU A 179 -0.05 -21.28 -3.02
C LEU A 179 -0.74 -22.00 -4.20
N GLU A 180 0.04 -22.66 -5.04
CA GLU A 180 -0.47 -23.44 -6.18
C GLU A 180 -0.96 -24.86 -5.76
N PRO A 181 -1.93 -25.45 -6.48
CA PRO A 181 -2.59 -24.92 -7.67
C PRO A 181 -3.60 -23.80 -7.37
N ALA A 182 -3.67 -22.80 -8.25
CA ALA A 182 -4.74 -21.82 -8.22
C ALA A 182 -6.11 -22.52 -8.33
N LEU A 183 -6.99 -22.26 -7.37
CA LEU A 183 -8.35 -22.80 -7.35
C LEU A 183 -9.19 -22.11 -8.43
N ASN A 184 -9.95 -22.92 -9.16
CA ASN A 184 -11.01 -22.45 -10.04
C ASN A 184 -12.21 -21.88 -9.25
N ASP A 185 -13.28 -21.48 -9.95
CA ASP A 185 -14.46 -20.90 -9.30
C ASP A 185 -15.25 -21.87 -8.43
N ASN A 186 -15.18 -23.18 -8.71
CA ASN A 186 -15.97 -24.21 -8.05
C ASN A 186 -15.10 -25.44 -7.71
N PRO A 187 -14.10 -25.31 -6.82
CA PRO A 187 -13.10 -26.34 -6.62
C PRO A 187 -13.72 -27.59 -6.02
N SER A 188 -13.23 -28.77 -6.39
CA SER A 188 -13.66 -30.02 -5.77
C SER A 188 -13.22 -30.06 -4.30
N ARG A 189 -13.72 -31.05 -3.55
CA ARG A 189 -13.27 -31.26 -2.16
C ARG A 189 -11.77 -31.54 -2.10
N ASP A 190 -11.26 -32.30 -3.06
CA ASP A 190 -9.86 -32.68 -3.07
C ASP A 190 -8.97 -31.51 -3.47
N ASP A 191 -9.39 -30.65 -4.42
CA ASP A 191 -8.70 -29.38 -4.71
C ASP A 191 -8.58 -28.50 -3.46
N CYS A 192 -9.67 -28.40 -2.68
CA CYS A 192 -9.67 -27.63 -1.43
C CYS A 192 -8.69 -28.23 -0.40
N ARG A 193 -8.56 -29.56 -0.33
CA ARG A 193 -7.66 -30.24 0.61
C ARG A 193 -6.21 -30.04 0.20
N VAL A 194 -5.90 -30.24 -1.08
CA VAL A 194 -4.56 -29.99 -1.65
C VAL A 194 -4.15 -28.54 -1.37
N PHE A 195 -5.03 -27.58 -1.63
CA PHE A 195 -4.75 -26.17 -1.32
C PHE A 195 -4.49 -25.93 0.17
N LEU A 196 -5.28 -26.53 1.08
CA LEU A 196 -5.06 -26.40 2.52
C LEU A 196 -3.74 -27.04 2.98
N ASP A 197 -3.31 -28.13 2.35
CA ASP A 197 -2.02 -28.76 2.63
C ASP A 197 -0.85 -27.89 2.10
N THR A 198 -1.00 -27.31 0.89
CA THR A 198 -0.06 -26.31 0.37
C THR A 198 0.02 -25.10 1.29
N LEU A 199 -1.12 -24.60 1.77
CA LEU A 199 -1.17 -23.48 2.71
C LEU A 199 -0.48 -23.82 4.03
N LEU A 200 -0.72 -25.00 4.59
CA LEU A 200 -0.09 -25.43 5.83
C LEU A 200 1.43 -25.52 5.67
N LYS A 201 1.90 -26.06 4.54
CA LYS A 201 3.32 -26.06 4.19
C LYS A 201 3.85 -24.64 4.07
N TYR A 202 3.16 -23.78 3.32
CA TYR A 202 3.52 -22.38 3.18
C TYR A 202 3.57 -21.64 4.54
N ILE A 203 2.79 -22.05 5.53
CA ILE A 203 2.80 -21.43 6.87
C ILE A 203 4.00 -21.86 7.73
N LYS A 204 4.49 -23.08 7.51
CA LYS A 204 5.51 -23.73 8.34
C LYS A 204 6.90 -23.79 7.72
N SER A 205 7.03 -23.52 6.41
CA SER A 205 8.28 -23.62 5.65
C SER A 205 8.52 -22.41 4.77
#